data_AF-A0AAU3PQV6-F1
#
_entry.id   AF-A0AAU3PQV6-F1
#
_cell.length_a   1.000
_cell.length_b   1.000
_cell.length_c   1.000
_cell.angle_alpha   90.00
_cell.angle_beta   90.00
_cell.angle_gamma   90.00
#
_symmetry.space_group_name_H-M   'P 1'
#
loop_
_entity.id
_entity.type
_entity.pdbx_description
1 polymer ?
#
loop_
_entity_poly.entity_id
_entity_poly.type
_entity_poly.pdbx_seq_one_letter_code
_entity_poly.pdbx_strand_id
1 'polypeptide(L)'
;MNPSDSGAQRPVDEHDALTTILRAPPPPAIAALPSESRDDLAALVEAVTRKRIEELTVAALGALDNVPVFLRGAVRKAVGL
;
A
#
# COMPACT_ATOMS: atom_id res chain seq x y z
N MET A 1 11.61 -23.84 -42.62
CA MET A 1 10.19 -23.46 -42.60
C MET A 1 9.75 -23.45 -41.14
N ASN A 2 9.50 -22.24 -40.65
CA ASN A 2 9.06 -21.76 -39.34
C ASN A 2 9.95 -21.80 -38.08
N PRO A 3 9.96 -20.67 -37.32
CA PRO A 3 10.87 -20.39 -36.22
C PRO A 3 10.16 -20.41 -34.84
N SER A 4 10.96 -20.45 -33.78
CA SER A 4 10.68 -19.81 -32.48
C SER A 4 9.27 -19.92 -31.90
N ASP A 5 8.99 -21.00 -31.16
CA ASP A 5 8.10 -20.89 -29.99
C ASP A 5 8.96 -20.61 -28.74
N SER A 6 9.72 -19.52 -28.83
CA SER A 6 10.19 -18.83 -27.63
C SER A 6 8.98 -18.11 -27.07
N GLY A 7 8.12 -18.86 -26.37
CA GLY A 7 7.23 -18.31 -25.37
C GLY A 7 8.10 -17.59 -24.37
N ALA A 8 8.34 -16.31 -24.63
CA ALA A 8 9.14 -15.45 -23.82
C ALA A 8 8.51 -15.41 -22.44
N GLN A 9 9.06 -16.24 -21.54
CA GLN A 9 9.00 -16.03 -20.12
C GLN A 9 9.65 -14.66 -19.91
N ARG A 10 8.85 -13.58 -20.02
CA ARG A 10 9.29 -12.26 -19.64
C ARG A 10 9.72 -12.37 -18.18
N PRO A 11 10.90 -11.85 -17.82
CA PRO A 11 11.30 -11.81 -16.42
C PRO A 11 10.14 -11.21 -15.65
N VAL A 12 9.69 -11.92 -14.62
CA VAL A 12 8.67 -11.44 -13.67
C VAL A 12 9.17 -10.09 -13.22
N ASP A 13 8.55 -9.01 -13.71
CA ASP A 13 9.11 -7.67 -13.64
C ASP A 13 9.64 -7.41 -12.23
N GLU A 14 10.95 -7.25 -12.15
CA GLU A 14 11.74 -7.26 -10.92
C GLU A 14 11.37 -6.09 -9.99
N HIS A 15 10.44 -5.21 -10.41
CA HIS A 15 9.87 -4.09 -9.67
C HIS A 15 8.37 -3.91 -9.97
N ASP A 16 7.54 -4.91 -9.68
CA ASP A 16 6.08 -4.75 -9.63
C ASP A 16 5.70 -3.76 -8.50
N ALA A 17 5.00 -2.66 -8.84
CA ALA A 17 4.55 -1.64 -7.89
C ALA A 17 3.74 -2.25 -6.74
N LEU A 18 2.97 -3.31 -7.02
CA LEU A 18 2.18 -4.01 -6.02
C LEU A 18 3.07 -4.74 -5.00
N THR A 19 4.17 -5.35 -5.43
CA THR A 19 5.12 -6.02 -4.53
C THR A 19 5.77 -5.02 -3.57
N THR A 20 6.05 -3.81 -4.06
CA THR A 20 6.61 -2.71 -3.24
C THR A 20 5.62 -2.28 -2.16
N ILE A 21 4.33 -2.12 -2.51
CA ILE A 21 3.28 -1.72 -1.58
C ILE A 21 3.00 -2.80 -0.54
N LEU A 22 2.91 -4.06 -0.98
CA LEU A 22 2.63 -5.20 -0.09
C LEU A 22 3.81 -5.58 0.80
N ARG A 23 5.03 -5.15 0.45
CA ARG A 23 6.31 -5.57 1.10
C ARG A 23 6.48 -7.09 1.14
N ALA A 24 5.79 -7.77 0.23
CA ALA A 24 5.72 -9.21 0.11
C ALA A 24 5.33 -9.56 -1.33
N PRO A 25 5.68 -10.77 -1.81
CA PRO A 25 5.22 -11.22 -3.11
C PRO A 25 3.68 -11.24 -3.17
N PRO A 26 3.07 -10.77 -4.28
CA PRO A 26 1.63 -10.88 -4.46
C PRO A 26 1.19 -12.35 -4.48
N PRO A 27 -0.01 -12.68 -3.97
CA PRO A 27 -0.53 -14.04 -4.04
C PRO A 27 -0.55 -14.58 -5.48
N PRO A 28 -0.43 -15.91 -5.70
CA PRO A 28 -0.31 -16.48 -7.05
C PRO A 28 -1.43 -16.06 -8.01
N ALA A 29 -2.67 -15.95 -7.52
CA ALA A 29 -3.81 -15.51 -8.32
C ALA A 29 -3.70 -14.05 -8.78
N ILE A 30 -3.05 -13.19 -8.00
CA ILE A 30 -2.83 -11.79 -8.31
C ILE A 30 -1.61 -11.63 -9.23
N ALA A 31 -0.55 -12.41 -8.98
CA ALA A 31 0.64 -12.44 -9.83
C ALA A 31 0.33 -12.92 -11.27
N ALA A 32 -0.69 -13.75 -11.43
CA ALA A 32 -1.15 -14.25 -12.74
C ALA A 32 -1.99 -13.22 -13.54
N LEU A 33 -2.37 -12.09 -12.93
CA LEU A 33 -3.13 -11.06 -13.63
C LEU A 33 -2.28 -10.32 -14.68
N PRO A 34 -2.91 -9.77 -15.73
CA PRO A 34 -2.25 -8.83 -16.64
C PRO A 34 -1.56 -7.69 -15.86
N SER A 35 -0.45 -7.18 -16.38
CA SER A 35 0.31 -6.09 -15.72
C SER A 35 -0.55 -4.85 -15.46
N GLU A 36 -1.39 -4.45 -16.42
CA GLU A 36 -2.32 -3.33 -16.28
C GLU A 36 -3.27 -3.51 -15.08
N SER A 37 -3.82 -4.72 -14.89
CA SER A 37 -4.67 -5.02 -13.74
C SER A 37 -3.91 -5.02 -12.40
N ARG A 38 -2.61 -5.36 -12.43
CA ARG A 38 -1.75 -5.28 -11.23
C ARG A 38 -1.41 -3.84 -10.88
N ASP A 39 -1.18 -2.99 -11.88
CA ASP A 39 -0.93 -1.56 -11.71
C ASP A 39 -2.17 -0.83 -11.15
N ASP A 40 -3.36 -1.13 -11.69
CA ASP A 40 -4.63 -0.61 -11.17
C ASP A 40 -4.85 -1.01 -9.71
N LEU A 41 -4.54 -2.27 -9.38
CA LEU A 41 -4.63 -2.77 -8.01
C LEU A 41 -3.62 -2.07 -7.10
N ALA A 42 -2.38 -1.86 -7.55
CA ALA A 42 -1.37 -1.12 -6.81
C ALA A 42 -1.85 0.30 -6.50
N ALA A 43 -2.38 1.02 -7.51
CA ALA A 43 -2.92 2.37 -7.33
C ALA A 43 -4.09 2.39 -6.33
N LEU A 44 -5.00 1.40 -6.40
CA LEU A 44 -6.11 1.28 -5.46
C LEU A 44 -5.63 1.04 -4.02
N VAL A 45 -4.68 0.13 -3.82
CA VAL A 45 -4.13 -0.16 -2.49
C VAL A 45 -3.42 1.06 -1.91
N GLU A 46 -2.68 1.83 -2.74
CA GLU A 46 -2.06 3.07 -2.30
C GLU A 46 -3.09 4.11 -1.85
N ALA A 47 -4.14 4.33 -2.66
CA ALA A 47 -5.21 5.27 -2.34
C ALA A 47 -5.93 4.90 -1.04
N VAL A 48 -6.28 3.62 -0.85
CA VAL A 48 -6.94 3.13 0.36
C VAL A 48 -6.02 3.26 1.57
N THR A 49 -4.72 2.97 1.41
CA THR A 49 -3.75 3.09 2.51
C THR A 49 -3.61 4.55 2.96
N ARG A 50 -3.54 5.48 2.01
CA ARG A 50 -3.49 6.92 2.30
C ARG A 50 -4.74 7.39 3.04
N LYS A 51 -5.92 7.03 2.53
CA LYS A 51 -7.21 7.35 3.17
C LYS A 51 -7.29 6.80 4.59
N ARG A 52 -6.84 5.55 4.80
CA ARG A 52 -6.82 4.95 6.14
C ARG A 52 -5.90 5.72 7.10
N ILE A 53 -4.74 6.17 6.65
CA ILE A 53 -3.82 6.97 7.47
C ILE A 53 -4.47 8.31 7.85
N GLU A 54 -5.14 8.96 6.92
CA GLU A 54 -5.88 10.21 7.17
C GLU A 54 -6.99 9.99 8.21
N GLU A 55 -7.82 8.96 8.04
CA GLU A 55 -8.89 8.61 8.99
C GLU A 55 -8.35 8.29 10.38
N LEU A 56 -7.27 7.53 10.48
CA LEU A 56 -6.61 7.24 11.75
C LEU A 56 -6.02 8.49 12.41
N THR A 57 -5.47 9.41 11.61
CA THR A 57 -4.94 10.69 12.10
C THR A 57 -6.06 11.55 12.67
N VAL A 58 -7.18 11.67 11.97
CA VAL A 58 -8.37 12.39 12.44
C VAL A 58 -8.90 11.77 13.73
N ALA A 59 -9.04 10.45 13.78
CA ALA A 59 -9.49 9.74 14.97
C ALA A 59 -8.54 9.95 16.16
N ALA A 60 -7.21 9.92 15.93
CA ALA A 60 -6.22 10.13 16.97
C ALA A 60 -6.24 11.58 17.50
N LEU A 61 -6.44 12.56 16.62
CA LEU A 61 -6.61 13.96 17.02
C LEU A 61 -7.90 14.16 17.84
N GLY A 62 -9.01 13.55 17.42
CA GLY A 62 -10.27 13.57 18.18
C GLY A 62 -10.17 12.87 19.54
N ALA A 63 -9.36 11.80 19.64
CA ALA A 63 -9.14 11.13 20.92
C ALA A 63 -8.47 12.05 21.96
N LEU A 64 -7.65 13.02 21.53
CA LEU A 64 -7.03 14.01 22.41
C LEU A 64 -8.05 14.93 23.08
N ASP A 65 -9.28 15.00 22.59
CA ASP A 65 -10.32 15.79 23.25
C ASP A 65 -10.69 15.23 24.63
N ASN A 66 -10.46 13.92 24.83
CA ASN A 66 -10.61 13.26 26.12
C ASN A 66 -9.40 13.44 27.04
N VAL A 67 -8.30 14.04 26.55
CA VAL A 67 -7.10 14.33 27.34
C VAL A 67 -7.20 15.72 27.95
N PRO A 68 -6.90 15.90 29.26
CA PRO A 68 -6.82 17.22 29.88
C PRO A 68 -5.88 18.16 29.11
N VAL A 69 -6.29 19.42 28.91
CA VAL A 69 -5.63 20.39 28.01
C VAL A 69 -4.12 20.51 28.25
N PHE A 70 -3.69 20.52 29.52
CA PHE A 70 -2.28 20.64 29.90
C PHE A 70 -1.43 19.40 29.58
N LEU A 71 -2.04 18.23 29.35
CA LEU A 71 -1.36 17.00 28.94
C LEU A 71 -1.38 16.77 27.42
N ARG A 72 -2.27 17.45 26.68
CA ARG A 72 -2.44 17.23 25.23
C ARG A 72 -1.13 17.37 24.45
N GLY A 73 -0.29 18.34 24.79
CA GLY A 73 1.01 18.55 24.13
C GLY A 73 2.00 17.42 24.38
N ALA A 74 2.07 16.91 25.62
CA ALA A 74 2.91 15.77 25.97
C ALA A 74 2.42 14.48 25.29
N VAL A 75 1.10 14.28 25.23
CA VAL A 75 0.50 13.11 24.57
C VAL A 75 0.72 13.15 23.06
N ARG A 76 0.49 14.29 22.38
CA ARG A 76 0.78 14.44 20.94
C ARG A 76 2.22 14.04 20.60
N LYS A 77 3.17 14.58 21.36
CA LYS A 77 4.60 14.28 21.18
C LYS A 77 4.92 12.80 21.41
N ALA A 78 4.27 12.15 22.38
CA ALA A 78 4.49 10.73 22.68
C ALA A 78 3.92 9.79 21.59
N VAL A 79 2.83 10.18 20.93
CA VAL A 79 2.20 9.37 19.87
C VAL A 79 2.68 9.73 18.46
N GLY A 80 3.64 10.66 18.33
CA GLY A 80 4.20 11.06 17.04
C GLY A 80 3.24 11.86 16.16
N LEU A 81 2.28 12.57 16.77
CA LEU A 81 1.37 13.52 16.10
C LEU A 81 1.91 14.95 16.15
#